data_AF-A0A1V4HUM7-F1
#
_entry.id   AF-A0A1V4HUM7-F1
#
_cell.length_a   1.000
_cell.length_b   1.000
_cell.length_c   1.000
_cell.angle_alpha   90.00
_cell.angle_beta   90.00
_cell.angle_gamma   90.00
#
_symmetry.space_group_name_H-M   'P 1'
#
loop_
_entity.id
_entity.type
_entity.pdbx_description
1 polymer ?
#
loop_
_entity_poly.entity_id
_entity_poly.type
_entity_poly.pdbx_seq_one_letter_code
_entity_poly.pdbx_strand_id
1 'polypeptide(L)'
;MSKTIEIIRGDGGDEPPCLETGNPRFGDLVARRLKRRDVLAGALATAVAALFVRPGDGRAAKDRLDFKPVPVSRADRVAVPEGYRVQFILPWGEPILGRMPAFTIDNSGEDQAMQVGSLRIPMKSPGHSEMMPPIDSDMMSPRARASLAAK
;
A
#
# COMPACT_ATOMS: atom_id res chain seq x y z
N MET A 1 54.85 -30.19 3.73
CA MET A 1 53.94 -29.03 3.54
C MET A 1 52.61 -29.41 4.15
N SER A 2 52.32 -28.97 5.38
CA SER A 2 51.05 -29.29 6.07
C SER A 2 50.11 -28.10 5.91
N LYS A 3 48.90 -28.35 5.38
CA LYS A 3 47.87 -27.33 5.21
C LYS A 3 46.90 -27.47 6.38
N THR A 4 46.89 -26.48 7.27
CA THR A 4 45.95 -26.41 8.40
C THR A 4 44.53 -26.22 7.86
N ILE A 5 43.63 -27.13 8.22
CA ILE A 5 42.20 -27.03 7.88
C ILE A 5 41.54 -26.17 8.95
N GLU A 6 41.02 -25.02 8.55
CA GLU A 6 40.23 -24.15 9.42
C GLU A 6 38.75 -24.54 9.28
N ILE A 7 38.15 -25.05 10.37
CA ILE A 7 36.73 -25.41 10.37
C ILE A 7 35.92 -24.14 10.68
N ILE A 8 35.36 -23.53 9.64
CA ILE A 8 34.37 -22.45 9.78
C ILE A 8 33.07 -23.09 10.27
N ARG A 9 32.54 -22.67 11.42
CA ARG A 9 31.23 -23.15 11.91
C ARG A 9 30.15 -22.83 10.87
N GLY A 10 29.65 -23.87 10.22
CA GLY A 10 28.63 -23.77 9.19
C GLY A 10 27.32 -23.16 9.70
N ASP A 11 26.66 -22.44 8.80
CA ASP A 11 25.36 -21.78 8.95
C ASP A 11 24.17 -22.74 8.72
N GLY A 12 24.39 -24.04 8.92
CA GLY A 12 23.40 -25.10 8.73
C GLY A 12 23.31 -25.65 7.30
N GLY A 13 24.13 -25.17 6.36
CA GLY A 13 24.35 -25.80 5.06
C GLY A 13 25.79 -26.31 4.90
N ASP A 14 25.97 -27.35 4.07
CA ASP A 14 27.30 -27.93 3.75
C ASP A 14 28.06 -27.15 2.65
N GLU A 15 27.51 -26.03 2.17
CA GLU A 15 28.06 -25.28 1.04
C GLU A 15 28.66 -23.93 1.47
N PRO A 16 29.78 -23.51 0.86
CA PRO A 16 30.38 -22.20 1.13
C PRO A 16 29.45 -21.07 0.69
N PRO A 17 29.40 -19.95 1.45
CA PRO A 17 28.48 -18.86 1.17
C PRO A 17 28.75 -18.25 -0.21
N CYS A 18 27.74 -18.26 -1.08
CA CYS A 18 27.85 -17.71 -2.44
C CYS A 18 27.88 -16.17 -2.49
N LEU A 19 27.70 -15.49 -1.35
CA LEU A 19 27.70 -14.03 -1.25
C LEU A 19 28.44 -13.58 0.03
N GLU A 20 29.65 -13.03 -0.12
CA GLU A 20 30.51 -12.57 0.98
C GLU A 20 30.20 -11.14 1.47
N THR A 21 29.30 -10.44 0.78
CA THR A 21 28.88 -9.11 1.20
C THR A 21 27.92 -9.23 2.37
N GLY A 22 28.20 -8.54 3.49
CA GLY A 22 27.56 -8.65 4.80
C GLY A 22 26.07 -8.26 4.89
N ASN A 23 25.29 -8.48 3.83
CA ASN A 23 23.85 -8.35 3.81
C ASN A 23 23.19 -9.45 4.67
N PRO A 24 22.08 -9.14 5.36
CA PRO A 24 21.36 -10.11 6.17
C PRO A 24 20.83 -11.26 5.29
N ARG A 25 21.00 -12.50 5.74
CA ARG A 25 20.49 -13.67 5.02
C ARG A 25 18.97 -13.75 5.10
N PHE A 26 18.36 -14.52 4.21
CA PHE A 26 16.91 -14.75 4.26
C PHE A 26 16.46 -15.33 5.61
N GLY A 27 17.22 -16.25 6.20
CA GLY A 27 16.96 -16.78 7.54
C GLY A 27 16.97 -15.70 8.63
N ASP A 28 17.88 -14.73 8.55
CA ASP A 28 17.91 -13.59 9.47
C ASP A 28 16.69 -12.69 9.30
N LEU A 29 16.22 -12.49 8.06
CA LEU A 29 15.01 -11.73 7.77
C LEU A 29 13.76 -12.43 8.32
N VAL A 30 13.65 -13.76 8.15
CA VAL A 30 12.57 -14.57 8.69
C VAL A 30 12.60 -14.55 10.22
N ALA A 31 13.76 -14.78 10.84
CA ALA A 31 13.92 -14.75 12.29
C ALA A 31 13.60 -13.37 12.88
N ARG A 32 14.06 -12.28 12.24
CA ARG A 32 13.69 -10.91 12.63
C ARG A 32 12.18 -10.68 12.54
N ARG A 33 11.52 -11.21 11.51
CA ARG A 33 10.07 -11.05 11.31
C ARG A 33 9.26 -11.85 12.33
N LEU A 34 9.70 -13.08 12.66
CA LEU A 34 9.09 -13.91 13.70
C LEU A 34 9.25 -13.28 15.09
N LYS A 35 10.45 -12.82 15.45
CA LYS A 35 10.68 -12.13 16.74
C LYS A 35 9.81 -10.88 16.91
N ARG A 36 9.65 -10.08 15.84
CA ARG A 36 8.73 -8.93 15.86
C ARG A 36 7.28 -9.37 16.08
N ARG A 37 6.87 -10.47 15.46
CA ARG A 37 5.53 -11.03 15.66
C ARG A 37 5.33 -11.53 17.08
N ASP A 38 6.34 -12.15 17.69
CA ASP A 38 6.24 -12.64 19.07
C ASP A 38 6.14 -11.48 20.07
N VAL A 39 6.87 -10.38 19.86
CA VAL A 39 6.73 -9.15 20.65
C VAL A 39 5.35 -8.54 20.48
N LEU A 40 4.83 -8.46 19.25
CA LEU A 40 3.49 -7.95 18.98
C LEU A 40 2.40 -8.86 19.57
N ALA A 41 2.57 -10.18 19.49
CA ALA A 41 1.65 -11.15 20.10
C ALA A 41 1.65 -11.03 21.62
N GLY A 42 2.82 -10.87 22.25
CA GLY A 42 2.95 -10.62 23.68
C GLY A 42 2.26 -9.31 24.11
N ALA A 43 2.52 -8.21 23.39
CA ALA A 43 1.89 -6.91 23.66
C ALA A 43 0.36 -6.95 23.47
N LEU A 44 -0.12 -7.65 22.43
CA LEU A 44 -1.54 -7.84 22.19
C LEU A 44 -2.21 -8.64 23.31
N ALA A 45 -1.57 -9.71 23.81
CA ALA A 45 -2.08 -10.47 24.95
C ALA A 45 -2.24 -9.60 26.20
N THR A 46 -1.28 -8.71 26.47
CA THR A 46 -1.37 -7.73 27.57
C THR A 46 -2.49 -6.71 27.35
N ALA A 47 -2.66 -6.20 26.12
CA ALA A 47 -3.74 -5.27 25.79
C ALA A 47 -5.13 -5.91 25.91
N VAL A 48 -5.29 -7.17 25.48
CA VAL A 48 -6.53 -7.92 25.63
C VAL A 48 -6.85 -8.15 27.11
N ALA A 49 -5.85 -8.47 27.94
CA ALA A 49 -6.05 -8.58 29.39
C ALA A 49 -6.54 -7.25 30.01
N ALA A 50 -6.07 -6.10 29.51
CA ALA A 50 -6.53 -4.78 29.94
C ALA A 50 -7.98 -4.46 29.52
N LEU A 51 -8.49 -5.06 28.43
CA LEU A 51 -9.90 -4.90 28.02
C LEU A 51 -10.90 -5.57 28.98
N PHE A 52 -10.45 -6.54 29.79
CA PHE A 52 -11.28 -7.18 30.82
C PHE A 52 -11.29 -6.41 32.16
N VAL A 53 -10.49 -5.34 32.29
CA VAL A 53 -10.62 -4.33 33.35
C VAL A 53 -11.56 -3.24 32.83
N ARG A 54 -12.82 -3.22 33.31
CA ARG A 54 -13.90 -2.40 32.71
C ARG A 54 -13.99 -0.98 33.31
N PRO A 55 -13.78 0.07 32.49
CA PRO A 55 -14.50 1.33 32.64
C PRO A 55 -15.41 1.59 31.42
N GLY A 56 -16.71 1.80 31.69
CA GLY A 56 -17.67 2.58 30.89
C GLY A 56 -18.06 2.10 29.48
N ASP A 57 -19.35 1.83 29.28
CA ASP A 57 -19.97 1.53 27.99
C ASP A 57 -19.74 2.66 26.96
N GLY A 58 -18.85 2.41 26.01
CA GLY A 58 -18.67 3.26 24.83
C GLY A 58 -19.92 3.18 23.95
N ARG A 59 -20.71 4.26 23.92
CA ARG A 59 -21.84 4.39 23.00
C ARG A 59 -21.33 4.29 21.56
N ALA A 60 -21.81 3.29 20.83
CA ALA A 60 -21.56 3.16 19.40
C ALA A 60 -21.90 4.48 18.69
N ALA A 61 -20.94 5.01 17.94
CA ALA A 61 -21.16 6.19 17.12
C ALA A 61 -22.31 5.88 16.14
N LYS A 62 -23.31 6.77 16.09
CA LYS A 62 -24.38 6.70 15.08
C LYS A 62 -23.74 6.57 13.70
N ASP A 63 -24.21 5.59 12.92
CA ASP A 63 -23.81 5.39 11.53
C ASP A 63 -23.94 6.72 10.77
N ARG A 64 -22.83 7.20 10.22
CA ARG A 64 -22.73 8.46 9.46
C ARG A 64 -23.22 8.34 8.01
N LEU A 65 -23.81 7.19 7.65
CA LEU A 65 -24.20 6.88 6.28
C LEU A 65 -25.72 6.95 6.17
N ASP A 66 -26.21 7.96 5.46
CA ASP A 66 -27.66 8.22 5.31
C ASP A 66 -28.30 7.43 4.14
N PHE A 67 -27.70 6.31 3.72
CA PHE A 67 -28.24 5.47 2.64
C PHE A 67 -28.41 4.02 3.08
N LYS A 68 -29.43 3.36 2.53
CA LYS A 68 -29.69 1.94 2.77
C LYS A 68 -28.62 1.07 2.08
N PRO A 69 -27.97 0.13 2.80
CA PRO A 69 -26.97 -0.76 2.20
C PRO A 69 -27.51 -1.55 1.00
N VAL A 70 -26.68 -1.70 -0.03
CA VAL A 70 -26.99 -2.48 -1.23
C VAL A 70 -26.59 -3.95 -1.01
N PRO A 71 -27.45 -4.94 -1.30
CA PRO A 71 -27.10 -6.35 -1.18
C PRO A 71 -25.97 -6.79 -2.13
N VAL A 72 -25.21 -7.80 -1.71
CA VAL A 72 -24.20 -8.44 -2.57
C VAL A 72 -24.89 -9.18 -3.71
N SER A 73 -24.35 -9.07 -4.92
CA SER A 73 -24.91 -9.67 -6.13
C SER A 73 -23.80 -10.20 -7.05
N ARG A 74 -24.16 -11.19 -7.88
CA ARG A 74 -23.34 -11.67 -9.01
C ARG A 74 -23.86 -11.18 -10.36
N ALA A 75 -24.89 -10.34 -10.37
CA ALA A 75 -25.43 -9.78 -11.59
C ALA A 75 -24.41 -8.86 -12.27
N ASP A 76 -24.31 -8.95 -13.59
CA ASP A 76 -23.50 -8.04 -14.40
C ASP A 76 -24.21 -6.68 -14.57
N ARG A 77 -24.46 -6.00 -13.45
CA ARG A 77 -24.97 -4.61 -13.43
C ARG A 77 -24.46 -3.87 -12.21
N VAL A 78 -24.44 -2.54 -12.32
CA VAL A 78 -24.23 -1.68 -11.16
C VAL A 78 -25.54 -1.53 -10.37
N ALA A 79 -25.50 -1.82 -9.07
CA ALA A 79 -26.59 -1.60 -8.13
C ALA A 79 -26.23 -0.42 -7.21
N VAL A 80 -27.16 0.51 -7.03
CA VAL A 80 -26.99 1.71 -6.19
C VAL A 80 -28.14 1.82 -5.19
N PRO A 81 -27.96 2.55 -4.07
CA PRO A 81 -29.04 2.80 -3.12
C PRO A 81 -30.20 3.58 -3.75
N GLU A 82 -31.35 3.53 -3.10
CA GLU A 82 -32.55 4.29 -3.49
C GLU A 82 -32.24 5.79 -3.61
N GLY A 83 -32.71 6.44 -4.67
CA GLY A 83 -32.46 7.86 -4.94
C GLY A 83 -31.13 8.19 -5.65
N TYR A 84 -30.26 7.20 -5.88
CA TYR A 84 -29.01 7.38 -6.61
C TYR A 84 -29.11 6.96 -8.07
N ARG A 85 -28.21 7.50 -8.90
CA ARG A 85 -28.08 7.13 -10.32
C ARG A 85 -26.63 6.95 -10.73
N VAL A 86 -26.40 6.07 -11.70
CA VAL A 86 -25.09 5.82 -12.30
C VAL A 86 -25.02 6.52 -13.66
N GLN A 87 -23.86 7.09 -13.99
CA GLN A 87 -23.58 7.69 -15.29
C GLN A 87 -22.18 7.27 -15.74
N PHE A 88 -22.04 6.92 -17.01
CA PHE A 88 -20.74 6.61 -17.62
C PHE A 88 -20.16 7.88 -18.21
N ILE A 89 -18.94 8.24 -17.81
CA ILE A 89 -18.30 9.51 -18.21
C ILE A 89 -17.21 9.26 -19.27
N LEU A 90 -16.42 8.19 -19.12
CA LEU A 90 -15.30 7.86 -20.00
C LEU A 90 -15.24 6.32 -20.17
N PRO A 91 -16.08 5.75 -21.05
CA PRO A 91 -15.97 4.34 -21.40
C PRO A 91 -14.68 4.11 -22.20
N TRP A 92 -14.13 2.90 -22.12
CA TRP A 92 -13.03 2.50 -22.99
C TRP A 92 -13.46 2.63 -24.46
N GLY A 93 -12.58 3.15 -25.31
CA GLY A 93 -12.87 3.32 -26.73
C GLY A 93 -13.52 4.65 -27.10
N GLU A 94 -13.95 5.46 -26.11
CA GLU A 94 -14.57 6.76 -26.39
C GLU A 94 -13.58 7.68 -27.13
N PRO A 95 -13.95 8.26 -28.29
CA PRO A 95 -13.10 9.18 -29.03
C PRO A 95 -12.81 10.46 -28.24
N ILE A 96 -11.53 10.82 -28.09
CA ILE A 96 -11.15 11.95 -27.22
C ILE A 96 -11.15 13.28 -27.99
N LEU A 97 -10.92 13.27 -29.32
CA LEU A 97 -10.86 14.49 -30.16
C LEU A 97 -12.12 14.72 -31.03
N GLY A 98 -13.24 14.06 -30.71
CA GLY A 98 -14.56 14.35 -31.30
C GLY A 98 -14.80 13.98 -32.78
N ARG A 99 -13.76 13.77 -33.59
CA ARG A 99 -13.85 13.26 -34.98
C ARG A 99 -12.83 12.15 -35.21
N MET A 100 -13.13 10.94 -34.76
CA MET A 100 -12.20 9.81 -34.78
C MET A 100 -12.98 8.50 -34.95
N PRO A 101 -12.31 7.37 -35.29
CA PRO A 101 -12.99 6.10 -35.50
C PRO A 101 -13.81 5.72 -34.27
N ALA A 102 -15.05 5.30 -34.52
CA ALA A 102 -15.88 4.68 -33.49
C ALA A 102 -15.19 3.41 -32.99
N PHE A 103 -15.28 3.14 -31.69
CA PHE A 103 -14.67 1.96 -31.12
C PHE A 103 -15.18 0.67 -31.80
N THR A 104 -14.25 -0.21 -32.15
CA THR A 104 -14.51 -1.59 -32.55
C THR A 104 -13.47 -2.51 -31.92
N ILE A 105 -13.82 -3.78 -31.72
CA ILE A 105 -12.88 -4.80 -31.22
C ILE A 105 -11.71 -5.04 -32.18
N ASP A 106 -11.91 -4.72 -33.46
CA ASP A 106 -10.92 -4.85 -34.53
C ASP A 106 -10.08 -3.58 -34.73
N ASN A 107 -10.10 -2.64 -33.76
CA ASN A 107 -9.34 -1.40 -33.83
C ASN A 107 -7.84 -1.67 -34.04
N SER A 108 -7.23 -0.89 -34.93
CA SER A 108 -5.77 -0.87 -35.04
C SER A 108 -5.14 -0.15 -33.83
N GLY A 109 -3.81 -0.29 -33.67
CA GLY A 109 -3.07 0.46 -32.66
C GLY A 109 -3.16 1.98 -32.86
N GLU A 110 -3.26 2.44 -34.11
CA GLU A 110 -3.43 3.85 -34.46
C GLU A 110 -4.82 4.36 -34.05
N ASP A 111 -5.87 3.55 -34.25
CA ASP A 111 -7.23 3.89 -33.81
C ASP A 111 -7.31 3.98 -32.28
N GLN A 112 -6.72 3.01 -31.58
CA GLN A 112 -6.71 2.96 -30.11
C GLN A 112 -5.91 4.11 -29.47
N ALA A 113 -4.91 4.67 -30.17
CA ALA A 113 -4.14 5.84 -29.71
C ALA A 113 -5.01 7.10 -29.58
N MET A 114 -6.16 7.12 -30.24
CA MET A 114 -7.06 8.27 -30.31
C MET A 114 -8.31 8.11 -29.42
N GLN A 115 -8.36 7.06 -28.61
CA GLN A 115 -9.50 6.68 -27.78
C GLN A 115 -9.12 6.59 -26.30
N VAL A 116 -10.10 6.67 -25.40
CA VAL A 116 -9.90 6.37 -23.97
C VAL A 116 -9.27 4.99 -23.83
N GLY A 117 -8.26 4.84 -22.96
CA GLY A 117 -7.54 3.57 -22.77
C GLY A 117 -8.36 2.48 -22.08
N SER A 118 -7.98 1.21 -22.29
CA SER A 118 -8.70 0.03 -21.80
C SER A 118 -8.56 -0.22 -20.30
N LEU A 119 -7.49 0.29 -19.67
CA LEU A 119 -7.23 0.14 -18.25
C LEU A 119 -7.29 1.50 -17.55
N ARG A 120 -8.33 1.72 -16.75
CA ARG A 120 -8.48 2.94 -15.95
C ARG A 120 -7.88 2.75 -14.56
N ILE A 121 -6.80 3.48 -14.28
CA ILE A 121 -6.18 3.64 -12.96
C ILE A 121 -6.80 4.87 -12.29
N PRO A 122 -6.91 4.95 -10.94
CA PRO A 122 -7.43 6.13 -10.26
C PRO A 122 -6.71 7.40 -10.73
N MET A 123 -7.48 8.40 -11.19
CA MET A 123 -6.92 9.62 -11.79
C MET A 123 -6.23 10.54 -10.78
N LYS A 124 -6.32 10.25 -9.49
CA LYS A 124 -5.62 10.97 -8.43
C LYS A 124 -5.16 10.00 -7.36
N SER A 125 -3.84 9.83 -7.23
CA SER A 125 -3.24 9.34 -6.00
C SER A 125 -3.37 10.45 -4.94
N PRO A 126 -3.69 10.15 -3.67
CA PRO A 126 -3.53 11.13 -2.60
C PRO A 126 -2.11 11.70 -2.68
N GLY A 127 -2.01 13.02 -2.83
CA GLY A 127 -0.72 13.67 -3.05
C GLY A 127 0.21 13.43 -1.87
N HIS A 128 1.48 13.10 -2.13
CA HIS A 128 2.54 13.07 -1.11
C HIS A 128 2.68 14.39 -0.33
N SER A 129 2.07 15.48 -0.78
CA SER A 129 2.05 16.78 -0.10
C SER A 129 1.13 16.84 1.12
N GLU A 130 0.13 15.96 1.24
CA GLU A 130 -0.79 15.95 2.39
C GLU A 130 -0.31 15.02 3.53
N MET A 131 0.74 14.22 3.30
CA MET A 131 1.21 13.17 4.22
C MET A 131 2.57 13.48 4.88
N MET A 132 3.10 14.70 4.70
CA MET A 132 4.27 15.17 5.46
C MET A 132 3.76 16.08 6.57
N PRO A 133 3.83 15.68 7.86
CA PRO A 133 3.62 16.64 8.94
C PRO A 133 4.61 17.80 8.76
N PRO A 134 4.26 19.03 9.21
CA PRO A 134 5.21 20.14 9.18
C PRO A 134 6.53 19.66 9.79
N ILE A 135 7.64 19.85 9.07
CA ILE A 135 8.96 19.54 9.60
C ILE A 135 9.15 20.50 10.77
N ASP A 136 8.93 20.00 11.98
CA ASP A 136 9.27 20.74 13.19
C ASP A 136 10.72 21.15 13.05
N SER A 137 11.02 22.42 13.31
CA SER A 137 12.37 22.97 13.12
C SER A 137 13.42 22.14 13.85
N ASP A 138 13.04 21.39 14.89
CA ASP A 138 13.87 20.48 15.69
C ASP A 138 14.33 19.21 14.98
N MET A 139 13.70 18.82 13.86
CA MET A 139 14.19 17.74 13.01
C MET A 139 15.15 18.21 11.91
N MET A 140 15.40 19.51 11.78
CA MET A 140 16.36 20.06 10.82
C MET A 140 17.79 20.01 11.37
N SER A 141 18.75 19.58 10.55
CA SER A 141 20.16 19.65 10.94
C SER A 141 20.58 21.11 11.17
N PRO A 142 21.58 21.38 12.04
CA PRO A 142 22.05 22.75 12.32
C PRO A 142 22.46 23.51 11.05
N ARG A 143 22.93 22.78 10.04
CA ARG A 143 23.38 23.32 8.75
C ARG A 143 22.21 23.82 7.89
N ALA A 144 21.06 23.13 7.96
CA ALA A 144 19.84 23.53 7.26
C ALA A 144 19.18 24.76 7.90
N ARG A 145 19.21 24.86 9.24
CA ARG A 145 18.73 26.03 9.98
C ARG A 145 19.51 27.31 9.63
N ALA A 146 20.84 27.22 9.55
CA ALA A 146 21.70 28.35 9.22
C ALA A 146 21.47 28.89 7.80
N SER A 147 21.09 28.04 6.84
CA SER A 147 20.83 28.46 5.46
C SER A 147 19.48 29.15 5.27
N LEU A 148 18.51 28.94 6.17
CA LEU A 148 17.18 29.55 6.07
C LEU A 148 17.13 30.92 6.79
N ALA A 149 17.96 31.12 7.82
CA ALA A 149 18.08 32.40 8.53
C ALA A 149 18.91 33.46 7.78
N ALA A 150 19.59 33.07 6.70
CA ALA A 150 20.43 33.95 5.89
C ALA A 150 19.68 34.56 4.68
N LYS A 151 18.35 34.48 4.66
CA LYS A 151 17.48 35.00 3.60
C LYS A 151 16.36 35.82 4.20
#